data_AF-A0A2E9ECU0-F1
#
_entry.id   AF-A0A2E9ECU0-F1
#
_cell.length_a   1.000
_cell.length_b   1.000
_cell.length_c   1.000
_cell.angle_alpha   90.00
_cell.angle_beta   90.00
_cell.angle_gamma   90.00
#
_symmetry.space_group_name_H-M   'P 1'
#
loop_
_entity.id
_entity.type
_entity.pdbx_description
1 polymer ?
#
loop_
_entity_poly.entity_id
_entity_poly.type
_entity_poly.pdbx_seq_one_letter_code
_entity_poly.pdbx_strand_id
1 'polypeptide(L)' 'MILIYNSIMIVCVCKNINSKKILEELGAGLTLEEIKMQFGMGSQCGNCLETAKKLVEKTKGEPIKNIAFG' A
#
# COMPACT_ATOMS: atom_id res chain seq x y z
N MET A 1 18.37 18.13 2.49
CA MET A 1 17.04 17.83 1.92
C MET A 1 16.74 16.38 2.24
N ILE A 2 15.96 16.15 3.29
CA ILE A 2 15.95 14.92 4.09
C ILE A 2 15.25 13.80 3.31
N LEU A 3 15.98 12.73 2.95
CA LEU A 3 15.50 11.53 2.25
C LEU A 3 14.94 10.46 3.21
N ILE A 4 14.21 10.86 4.26
CA ILE A 4 13.69 9.93 5.27
C ILE A 4 12.23 10.29 5.59
N TYR A 5 11.29 9.90 4.73
CA TYR A 5 9.90 9.83 5.15
C TYR A 5 9.15 8.73 4.40
N ASN A 6 9.60 7.49 4.56
CA ASN A 6 8.79 6.32 4.22
C ASN A 6 8.40 5.58 5.48
N SER A 7 7.49 6.18 6.26
CA SER A 7 6.88 5.50 7.40
C SER A 7 6.00 4.37 6.88
N ILE A 8 6.44 3.13 7.08
CA ILE A 8 5.62 1.95 6.86
C ILE A 8 4.41 2.06 7.81
N MET A 9 3.20 2.20 7.26
CA MET A 9 1.96 2.31 8.05
C MET A 9 1.13 1.04 7.90
N ILE A 10 0.49 0.57 8.96
CA ILE A 10 -0.53 -0.48 8.84
C ILE A 10 -1.76 0.14 8.17
N VAL A 11 -2.15 -0.42 7.03
CA VAL A 11 -3.32 0.01 6.25
C VAL A 11 -4.52 -0.86 6.57
N CYS A 12 -4.33 -2.18 6.69
CA CYS A 12 -5.38 -3.12 7.09
C CYS A 12 -4.95 -3.90 8.33
N VAL A 13 -5.54 -3.58 9.48
CA VAL A 13 -5.28 -4.27 10.75
C VAL A 13 -5.79 -5.72 10.68
N CYS A 14 -7.01 -5.91 10.18
CA CYS A 14 -7.67 -7.22 10.01
C CYS A 14 -6.82 -8.27 9.29
N LYS A 15 -6.05 -7.85 8.29
CA LYS A 15 -5.25 -8.73 7.41
C LYS A 15 -3.74 -8.51 7.57
N ASN A 16 -3.32 -7.68 8.55
CA ASN A 16 -1.93 -7.30 8.78
C ASN A 16 -1.20 -6.85 7.48
N ILE A 17 -1.84 -5.90 6.77
CA ILE A 17 -1.32 -5.32 5.53
C ILE A 17 -0.82 -3.90 5.81
N ASN A 18 0.41 -3.63 5.43
CA ASN A 18 1.02 -2.32 5.54
C ASN A 18 1.16 -1.65 4.17
N SER A 19 1.51 -0.36 4.16
CA SER A 19 1.71 0.41 2.94
C SER A 19 2.77 -0.21 2.03
N LYS A 20 3.87 -0.76 2.59
CA LYS A 20 4.94 -1.41 1.82
C LYS A 20 4.40 -2.53 0.92
N LYS A 21 3.64 -3.48 1.46
CA LYS A 21 3.04 -4.57 0.69
C LYS A 21 2.20 -4.06 -0.48
N ILE A 22 1.41 -3.01 -0.25
CA ILE A 22 0.56 -2.42 -1.30
C ILE A 22 1.43 -1.77 -2.38
N LEU A 23 2.47 -1.03 -1.99
CA LEU A 23 3.38 -0.35 -2.93
C LEU A 23 4.21 -1.34 -3.76
N GLU A 24 4.60 -2.47 -3.18
CA GLU A 24 5.33 -3.53 -3.88
C GLU A 24 4.47 -4.14 -5.01
N GLU A 25 3.21 -4.48 -4.72
CA GLU A 25 2.29 -5.01 -5.75
C GLU A 25 1.92 -3.96 -6.81
N LEU A 26 1.73 -2.69 -6.41
CA LEU A 26 1.55 -1.59 -7.38
C LEU A 26 2.79 -1.44 -8.29
N GLY A 27 3.98 -1.56 -7.72
CA GLY A 27 5.25 -1.53 -8.46
C GLY A 27 5.43 -2.73 -9.40
N ALA A 28 4.83 -3.88 -9.05
CA ALA A 28 4.72 -5.05 -9.92
C ALA A 28 3.63 -4.91 -11.00
N GLY A 29 2.88 -3.80 -11.01
CA GLY A 29 1.88 -3.49 -12.03
C GLY A 29 0.45 -3.89 -11.68
N LEU A 30 0.19 -4.37 -10.46
CA LEU A 30 -1.16 -4.72 -10.03
C LEU A 30 -1.99 -3.46 -9.75
N THR A 31 -3.29 -3.57 -9.99
CA THR A 31 -4.28 -2.57 -9.60
C THR A 31 -4.68 -2.73 -8.14
N LEU A 32 -5.23 -1.67 -7.54
CA LEU A 32 -5.73 -1.73 -6.16
C LEU A 32 -6.81 -2.82 -5.96
N GLU A 33 -7.63 -3.09 -6.97
CA GLU A 33 -8.67 -4.13 -6.90
C GLU A 33 -8.06 -5.53 -6.88
N GLU A 34 -7.03 -5.80 -7.69
CA GLU A 34 -6.28 -7.05 -7.66
C GLU A 34 -5.60 -7.26 -6.31
N ILE A 35 -4.97 -6.20 -5.77
CA ILE A 35 -4.35 -6.21 -4.44
C ILE A 35 -5.38 -6.51 -3.34
N LYS A 36 -6.58 -5.91 -3.42
CA LYS A 36 -7.66 -6.19 -2.46
C LYS A 36 -8.09 -7.65 -2.51
N MET A 37 -8.23 -8.21 -3.69
CA MET A 37 -8.61 -9.62 -3.87
C MET A 37 -7.52 -10.55 -3.34
N GLN A 38 -6.25 -10.31 -3.71
CA GLN A 38 -5.10 -11.11 -3.31
C GLN A 38 -4.90 -11.16 -1.79
N PHE A 39 -5.04 -10.01 -1.11
CA PHE A 39 -4.84 -9.91 0.34
C PHE A 39 -6.12 -10.03 1.17
N GLY A 40 -7.29 -10.16 0.53
CA GLY A 40 -8.58 -10.10 1.20
C GLY A 40 -8.84 -8.77 1.93
N MET A 41 -8.28 -7.66 1.43
CA MET A 41 -8.47 -6.35 2.05
C MET A 41 -9.93 -5.91 1.93
N GLY A 42 -10.48 -5.42 3.03
CA GLY A 42 -11.87 -4.99 3.11
C GLY A 42 -12.88 -6.12 3.28
N SER A 43 -12.45 -7.39 3.26
CA SER A 43 -13.35 -8.55 3.43
C SER A 43 -13.83 -8.77 4.87
N GLN A 44 -13.38 -7.94 5.83
CA GLN A 44 -13.78 -8.02 7.23
C GLN A 44 -14.47 -6.71 7.66
N CYS A 45 -13.74 -5.74 8.21
CA CYS A 45 -14.37 -4.50 8.69
C CYS A 45 -14.51 -3.40 7.63
N GLY A 46 -13.87 -3.52 6.46
CA GLY A 46 -13.93 -2.51 5.38
C GLY A 46 -13.14 -1.21 5.60
N ASN A 47 -12.80 -0.85 6.85
CA ASN A 47 -12.23 0.47 7.19
C ASN A 47 -10.90 0.81 6.48
N CYS A 48 -10.14 -0.18 6.00
CA CYS A 48 -8.87 0.03 5.32
C CYS A 48 -9.02 0.55 3.88
N LEU A 49 -10.20 0.44 3.27
CA LEU A 49 -10.38 0.69 1.83
C LEU A 49 -10.13 2.15 1.44
N GLU A 50 -10.63 3.10 2.22
CA GLU A 50 -10.39 4.52 1.97
C GLU A 50 -8.91 4.87 2.13
N THR A 51 -8.26 4.36 3.19
CA THR A 51 -6.83 4.55 3.42
C THR A 51 -6.00 3.98 2.27
N ALA A 52 -6.32 2.78 1.79
CA ALA A 52 -5.64 2.15 0.66
C ALA A 52 -5.81 2.96 -0.63
N LYS A 53 -7.02 3.47 -0.90
CA LYS A 53 -7.28 4.35 -2.05
C LYS A 53 -6.43 5.62 -2.00
N LYS A 54 -6.44 6.31 -0.85
CA LYS A 54 -5.64 7.53 -0.63
C LYS A 54 -4.14 7.27 -0.80
N LEU A 55 -3.65 6.11 -0.37
CA LEU A 55 -2.26 5.69 -0.57
C LEU A 55 -1.93 5.59 -2.07
N VAL A 56 -2.75 4.87 -2.84
CA VAL A 56 -2.56 4.72 -4.29
C VAL A 56 -2.62 6.07 -5.01
N GLU A 57 -3.58 6.93 -4.66
CA GLU A 57 -3.71 8.26 -5.27
C GLU A 57 -2.48 9.13 -5.04
N LYS A 58 -1.87 9.10 -3.85
CA LYS A 58 -0.62 9.81 -3.57
C LYS A 58 0.55 9.28 -4.40
N THR A 59 0.58 7.98 -4.70
CA THR A 59 1.71 7.36 -5.42
C THR A 59 1.70 7.61 -6.92
N LYS A 60 0.58 8.06 -7.51
CA LYS A 60 0.45 8.32 -8.95
C LYS A 60 1.30 9.49 -9.47
N GLY A 61 2.02 10.20 -8.60
CA GLY A 61 2.88 11.35 -8.96
C GLY A 61 4.33 11.27 -8.48
N GLU A 62 4.72 10.24 -7.72
CA GLU A 62 6.09 10.12 -7.20
C GLU A 62 6.70 8.76 -7.58
N PRO A 63 7.94 8.72 -8.10
CA PRO A 63 8.61 7.48 -8.39
C PRO A 63 8.80 6.69 -7.08
N ILE A 64 8.23 5.49 -7.01
CA ILE A 64 8.50 4.52 -5.93
C ILE A 64 9.94 4.04 -6.14
N LYS A 65 10.89 4.73 -5.51
CA LYS A 65 12.31 4.39 -5.58
C LYS A 65 12.54 3.09 -4.81
N ASN A 66 13.28 2.17 -5.43
CA ASN A 66 13.68 0.85 -4.91
C ASN A 66 13.87 0.86 -3.39
N ILE A 67 12.93 0.24 -2.68
CA ILE A 67 13.07 -0.08 -1.26
C ILE A 67 13.84 -1.40 -1.18
N ALA A 68 15.13 -1.37 -1.57
CA ALA A 68 16.06 -2.37 -1.08
C ALA A 68 16.24 -2.21 0.43
N PHE A 69 16.82 -3.22 1.07
CA PHE A 69 17.28 -3.32 2.45
C PHE A 69 16.35 -4.04 3.44
N GLY A 70 16.78 -5.26 3.79
CA GLY A 70 16.47 -5.95 5.05
C GLY A 70 15.61 -7.18 4.88
#